data_AF-A0A383TZV8-F1
#
_entry.id   AF-A0A383TZV8-F1
#
_cell.length_a   1.000
_cell.length_b   1.000
_cell.length_c   1.000
_cell.angle_alpha   90.00
_cell.angle_beta   90.00
_cell.angle_gamma   90.00
#
_symmetry.space_group_name_H-M   'P 1'
#
loop_
_entity.id
_entity.type
_entity.pdbx_description
1 polymer ?
#
loop_
_entity_poly.entity_id
_entity_poly.type
_entity_poly.pdbx_seq_one_letter_code
_entity_poly.pdbx_strand_id
1 'polypeptide(L)'
;MLFNSIDFAIFLPIVFILYWFVTNKSLKLQNLLIVVASYVFYGWWDWRFLSLIVFSTIVDYTVGRQLRNEENQLKRKILLWTSILVNLGFLGFFKYYNFFLDNFVTAFSFLDKRFKPIL
;
A
#
# COMPACT_ATOMS: atom_id res chain seq x y z
N MET A 1 14.50 0.42 -1.03
CA MET A 1 15.58 0.35 -0.02
C MET A 1 15.02 -0.39 1.19
N LEU A 2 15.86 -1.10 1.97
CA LEU A 2 15.43 -1.68 3.24
C LEU A 2 15.75 -0.72 4.39
N PHE A 3 14.93 -0.70 5.44
CA PHE A 3 15.14 0.19 6.58
C PHE A 3 16.48 -0.05 7.30
N ASN A 4 16.98 -1.29 7.28
CA ASN A 4 18.25 -1.67 7.86
C ASN A 4 19.43 -1.64 6.86
N SER A 5 19.28 -0.97 5.70
CA SER A 5 20.37 -0.84 4.71
C SER A 5 21.12 0.48 4.84
N ILE A 6 22.38 0.49 4.36
CA ILE A 6 23.22 1.69 4.29
C ILE A 6 22.56 2.76 3.40
N ASP A 7 21.89 2.35 2.31
CA ASP A 7 21.18 3.28 1.43
C ASP A 7 20.15 4.10 2.20
N PHE A 8 19.37 3.45 3.08
CA PHE A 8 18.39 4.16 3.91
C PHE A 8 19.07 5.09 4.93
N ALA A 9 20.17 4.64 5.54
CA ALA A 9 20.94 5.45 6.48
C ALA A 9 21.51 6.72 5.85
N ILE A 10 21.80 6.72 4.55
CA ILE A 10 22.23 7.92 3.79
C ILE A 10 21.02 8.73 3.30
N PHE A 11 20.00 8.05 2.78
CA PHE A 11 18.79 8.66 2.24
C PHE A 11 18.05 9.52 3.27
N LEU A 12 17.90 9.02 4.50
CA LEU A 12 17.13 9.70 5.55
C LEU A 12 17.72 11.07 5.94
N PRO A 13 19.03 11.20 6.28
CA PRO A 13 19.65 12.51 6.51
C PRO A 13 19.50 13.48 5.34
N ILE A 14 19.63 13.00 4.09
CA ILE A 14 19.47 13.85 2.91
C ILE A 14 18.04 14.43 2.85
N VAL A 15 17.02 13.57 2.94
CA VAL A 15 15.62 14.00 2.92
C VAL A 15 15.33 14.95 4.09
N PHE A 16 15.88 14.65 5.27
CA PHE A 16 15.72 15.47 6.47
C PHE A 16 16.31 16.89 6.28
N ILE A 17 17.53 16.99 5.75
CA ILE A 17 18.18 18.28 5.47
C ILE A 17 17.38 19.06 4.43
N LEU A 18 16.94 18.41 3.34
CA LEU A 18 16.11 19.06 2.33
C LEU A 18 14.79 19.58 2.91
N TYR A 19 14.16 18.83 3.81
CA TYR A 19 12.89 19.20 4.44
C TYR A 19 13.02 20.45 5.33
N TRP A 20 14.07 20.51 6.15
CA TRP A 20 14.24 21.58 7.15
C TRP A 20 14.95 22.82 6.62
N PHE A 21 15.83 22.69 5.63
CA PHE A 21 16.66 23.81 5.17
C PHE A 21 16.30 24.30 3.77
N VAL A 22 15.82 23.43 2.87
CA VAL A 22 15.54 23.79 1.47
C VAL A 22 14.07 24.12 1.26
N THR A 23 13.16 23.27 1.72
CA THR A 23 11.71 23.43 1.48
C THR A 23 10.97 24.18 2.59
N ASN A 24 11.67 24.64 3.63
CA ASN A 24 11.09 25.25 4.83
C ASN A 24 10.23 26.50 4.60
N LYS A 25 10.37 27.18 3.46
CA LYS A 25 9.59 28.39 3.13
C LYS A 25 8.18 28.07 2.62
N SER A 26 7.87 26.82 2.28
CA SER A 26 6.58 26.45 1.70
C SER A 26 6.13 25.06 2.12
N LEU A 27 5.01 25.00 2.85
CA LEU A 27 4.35 23.75 3.21
C LEU A 27 4.01 22.88 1.99
N LYS A 28 3.70 23.50 0.84
CA LYS A 28 3.43 22.77 -0.40
C LYS A 28 4.68 22.03 -0.89
N LEU A 29 5.85 22.67 -0.83
CA LEU A 29 7.11 22.06 -1.24
C LEU A 29 7.55 20.98 -0.25
N GLN A 30 7.32 21.17 1.04
CA GLN A 30 7.56 20.16 2.07
C GLN A 30 6.73 18.90 1.82
N ASN A 31 5.42 19.04 1.60
CA ASN A 31 4.54 17.92 1.30
C ASN A 31 4.94 17.22 0.00
N LEU A 32 5.27 17.99 -1.05
CA LEU A 32 5.74 17.41 -2.31
C LEU A 32 7.04 16.62 -2.12
N LEU A 33 8.01 17.16 -1.37
CA LEU A 33 9.26 16.48 -1.05
C LEU A 33 9.00 15.16 -0.33
N ILE A 34 8.16 15.15 0.71
CA ILE A 34 7.84 13.92 1.46
C ILE A 34 7.17 12.89 0.55
N VAL A 35 6.22 13.31 -0.29
CA VAL A 35 5.54 12.41 -1.22
C VAL A 35 6.53 11.80 -2.20
N VAL A 36 7.37 12.62 -2.86
CA VAL A 36 8.39 12.14 -3.80
C VAL A 36 9.39 11.23 -3.09
N ALA A 37 9.89 11.61 -1.92
CA ALA A 37 10.81 10.79 -1.13
C ALA A 37 10.19 9.44 -0.77
N SER A 38 8.91 9.42 -0.41
CA SER A 38 8.19 8.18 -0.07
C SER A 38 8.12 7.25 -1.30
N TYR A 39 7.74 7.78 -2.47
CA TYR A 39 7.70 6.99 -3.70
C TYR A 39 9.07 6.50 -4.14
N VAL A 40 10.13 7.32 -4.01
CA VAL A 40 11.51 6.88 -4.28
C VAL A 40 11.91 5.75 -3.34
N PHE A 41 11.67 5.90 -2.04
CA PHE A 41 12.03 4.89 -1.04
C PHE A 41 11.36 3.53 -1.31
N TYR A 42 10.04 3.54 -1.50
CA TYR A 42 9.28 2.32 -1.78
C TYR A 42 9.60 1.74 -3.17
N GLY A 43 9.74 2.59 -4.18
CA GLY A 43 10.06 2.18 -5.55
C GLY A 43 11.43 1.54 -5.71
N TRP A 44 12.37 1.93 -4.85
CA TRP A 44 13.71 1.35 -4.84
C TRP A 44 13.74 -0.10 -4.36
N TRP A 45 12.76 -0.54 -3.57
CA TRP A 45 12.67 -1.95 -3.20
C TRP A 45 12.14 -2.78 -4.38
N ASP A 46 10.97 -2.41 -4.89
CA ASP A 46 10.40 -3.01 -6.09
C ASP A 46 9.34 -2.08 -6.70
N TRP A 47 9.62 -1.61 -7.92
CA TRP A 47 8.79 -0.66 -8.63
C TRP A 47 7.39 -1.19 -8.97
N ARG A 48 7.18 -2.51 -9.07
CA ARG A 48 5.87 -3.11 -9.39
C ARG A 48 4.83 -2.74 -8.34
N PHE A 49 5.26 -2.67 -7.08
CA PHE A 49 4.40 -2.32 -5.95
C PHE A 49 4.11 -0.82 -5.83
N LEU A 50 4.78 0.04 -6.61
CA LEU A 50 4.43 1.46 -6.67
C LEU A 50 3.01 1.67 -7.17
N SER A 51 2.56 0.87 -8.14
CA SER A 51 1.20 0.93 -8.66
C SER A 51 0.15 0.77 -7.55
N LEU A 52 0.41 -0.12 -6.60
CA LEU A 52 -0.46 -0.39 -5.45
C LEU A 52 -0.43 0.76 -4.45
N ILE A 53 0.75 1.32 -4.18
CA ILE A 53 0.89 2.48 -3.29
C ILE A 53 0.19 3.70 -3.88
N VAL A 54 0.35 3.95 -5.18
CA VAL A 54 -0.36 5.03 -5.89
C VAL A 54 -1.87 4.83 -5.78
N PHE A 55 -2.35 3.62 -6.05
CA PHE A 55 -3.77 3.30 -5.93
C PHE A 55 -4.30 3.53 -4.52
N SER A 56 -3.66 2.96 -3.48
CA SER A 56 -4.06 3.16 -2.08
C SER A 56 -4.03 4.64 -1.70
N THR A 57 -2.98 5.37 -2.10
CA THR A 57 -2.88 6.81 -1.87
C THR A 57 -4.05 7.57 -2.50
N ILE A 58 -4.42 7.26 -3.75
CA ILE A 58 -5.55 7.91 -4.43
C ILE A 58 -6.87 7.59 -3.71
N VAL A 59 -7.10 6.33 -3.34
CA VAL A 59 -8.31 5.90 -2.63
C VAL A 59 -8.41 6.61 -1.29
N ASP A 60 -7.36 6.55 -0.46
CA ASP A 60 -7.37 7.10 0.89
C ASP A 60 -7.44 8.63 0.88
N TYR A 61 -6.75 9.29 -0.05
CA TYR A 61 -6.84 10.74 -0.24
C TYR A 61 -8.25 11.17 -0.66
N THR A 62 -8.87 10.44 -1.60
CA THR A 62 -10.22 10.74 -2.09
C THR A 62 -11.26 10.52 -0.99
N VAL A 63 -11.18 9.39 -0.29
CA VAL A 63 -12.03 9.05 0.86
C VAL A 63 -11.90 10.11 1.95
N GLY A 64 -10.67 10.48 2.33
CA GLY A 64 -10.42 11.51 3.34
C GLY A 64 -11.01 12.88 2.95
N ARG A 65 -10.90 13.26 1.67
CA ARG A 65 -11.49 14.50 1.17
C ARG A 65 -13.03 14.46 1.17
N GLN A 66 -13.63 13.33 0.79
CA GLN A 66 -15.09 13.16 0.82
C GLN A 66 -15.63 13.17 2.25
N LEU A 67 -14.94 12.50 3.18
CA LEU A 67 -15.31 12.48 4.60
C LEU A 67 -15.33 13.86 5.26
N ARG A 68 -14.46 14.77 4.81
CA ARG A 68 -14.42 16.14 5.33
C ARG A 68 -15.72 16.91 5.05
N ASN A 69 -16.35 16.66 3.90
CA ASN A 69 -17.51 17.41 3.43
C ASN A 69 -18.84 16.66 3.61
N GLU A 70 -18.82 15.40 4.06
CA GLU A 70 -20.01 14.57 4.22
C GLU A 70 -20.55 14.67 5.66
N GLU A 71 -21.82 15.06 5.80
CA GLU A 71 -22.49 15.19 7.09
C GLU A 71 -23.29 13.92 7.44
N ASN A 72 -23.71 13.14 6.43
CA ASN A 72 -24.48 11.93 6.65
C ASN A 72 -23.60 10.83 7.25
N GLN A 73 -23.90 10.45 8.50
CA GLN A 73 -23.15 9.46 9.26
C GLN A 73 -23.06 8.08 8.58
N LEU A 74 -24.11 7.65 7.87
CA LEU A 74 -24.11 6.37 7.18
C LEU A 74 -23.16 6.39 5.97
N LYS A 75 -23.18 7.47 5.17
CA LYS A 75 -22.24 7.63 4.05
C LYS A 75 -20.79 7.74 4.53
N ARG A 76 -20.53 8.47 5.62
CA ARG A 76 -19.20 8.52 6.23
C ARG A 76 -18.68 7.14 6.64
N LYS A 77 -19.53 6.33 7.27
CA LYS A 77 -19.18 4.95 7.64
C LYS A 77 -18.83 4.11 6.41
N ILE A 78 -19.63 4.21 5.34
CA ILE A 78 -19.35 3.48 4.09
C ILE A 78 -17.99 3.88 3.53
N LEU A 79 -17.71 5.19 3.42
CA LEU A 79 -16.43 5.70 2.92
C LEU A 79 -15.23 5.19 3.74
N LEU A 80 -15.33 5.22 5.06
CA LEU A 80 -14.30 4.68 5.96
C LEU A 80 -14.10 3.17 5.75
N TRP A 81 -15.19 2.40 5.71
CA TRP A 81 -15.12 0.96 5.48
C TRP A 81 -14.51 0.64 4.12
N THR A 82 -14.78 1.42 3.07
CA THR A 82 -14.13 1.24 1.76
C THR A 82 -12.62 1.38 1.86
N SER A 83 -12.10 2.44 2.48
CA SER A 83 -10.65 2.63 2.66
C SER A 83 -10.00 1.51 3.49
N ILE A 84 -10.65 1.11 4.59
CA ILE A 84 -10.18 0.02 5.45
C ILE A 84 -10.13 -1.30 4.68
N LEU A 85 -11.19 -1.64 3.95
CA LEU A 85 -11.27 -2.89 3.19
C LEU A 85 -10.23 -2.95 2.07
N VAL A 86 -9.93 -1.82 1.40
CA VAL A 86 -8.87 -1.76 0.40
C VAL A 86 -7.50 -2.02 1.02
N ASN A 87 -7.16 -1.31 2.11
CA ASN A 87 -5.87 -1.47 2.78
C ASN A 87 -5.68 -2.87 3.38
N LEU A 88 -6.69 -3.38 4.08
CA LEU A 88 -6.67 -4.74 4.62
C LEU A 88 -6.72 -5.80 3.51
N GLY A 89 -7.39 -5.52 2.39
CA GLY A 89 -7.40 -6.37 1.21
C GLY A 89 -5.99 -6.54 0.63
N PHE A 90 -5.24 -5.44 0.51
CA PHE A 90 -3.82 -5.49 0.09
C PHE A 90 -2.96 -6.26 1.08
N LEU A 91 -3.09 -5.98 2.38
CA LEU A 91 -2.35 -6.70 3.41
C LEU A 91 -2.68 -8.21 3.36
N GLY A 92 -3.95 -8.56 3.28
CA GLY A 92 -4.42 -9.94 3.21
C GLY A 92 -3.92 -10.65 1.96
N PHE A 93 -4.02 -10.01 0.80
CA PHE A 93 -3.52 -10.55 -0.46
C PHE A 93 -2.02 -10.82 -0.36
N PHE A 94 -1.18 -9.83 -0.06
CA PHE A 94 0.27 -10.03 -0.06
C PHE A 94 0.78 -10.95 1.06
N LYS A 95 0.15 -10.91 2.24
CA LYS A 95 0.58 -11.74 3.37
C LYS A 95 0.21 -13.20 3.19
N TYR A 96 -0.95 -13.49 2.58
CA TYR A 96 -1.50 -14.84 2.51
C TYR A 96 -1.57 -15.40 1.10
N TYR A 97 -1.06 -14.69 0.08
CA TYR A 97 -1.11 -15.12 -1.32
C TYR A 97 -0.64 -16.57 -1.50
N ASN A 98 0.55 -16.88 -0.99
CA ASN A 98 1.13 -18.23 -1.08
C ASN A 98 0.28 -19.26 -0.33
N PHE A 99 -0.20 -18.92 0.87
CA PHE A 99 -1.11 -19.79 1.63
C PHE A 99 -2.40 -20.09 0.83
N PHE A 100 -3.01 -19.09 0.20
CA PHE A 100 -4.21 -19.30 -0.61
C PHE A 100 -3.92 -20.16 -1.85
N LEU A 101 -2.81 -19.95 -2.53
CA LEU A 101 -2.41 -20.77 -3.68
C LEU A 101 -2.15 -22.22 -3.30
N ASP A 102 -1.40 -22.47 -2.22
CA ASP A 102 -1.06 -23.83 -1.79
C ASP A 102 -2.31 -24.62 -1.38
N ASN A 103 -3.25 -23.97 -0.67
CA ASN A 103 -4.52 -24.59 -0.31
C ASN A 103 -5.42 -24.82 -1.54
N PHE A 104 -5.44 -23.89 -2.49
CA PHE A 104 -6.21 -24.03 -3.71
C PHE A 104 -5.70 -25.20 -4.57
N VAL A 105 -4.39 -25.32 -4.76
CA VAL A 105 -3.76 -26.46 -5.46
C VAL A 105 -4.04 -27.77 -4.73
N THR A 106 -3.94 -27.79 -3.40
CA THR A 106 -4.22 -28.98 -2.59
C THR A 106 -5.68 -29.42 -2.74
N ALA A 107 -6.63 -28.50 -2.60
CA ALA A 107 -8.06 -28.78 -2.77
C ALA A 107 -8.39 -29.24 -4.19
N PHE A 108 -7.81 -28.61 -5.21
CA PHE A 108 -8.02 -28.98 -6.61
C PHE A 108 -7.41 -30.35 -6.94
N SER A 109 -6.22 -30.66 -6.43
CA SER A 109 -5.60 -31.98 -6.59
C SER A 109 -6.40 -33.10 -5.88
N PHE A 110 -7.05 -32.77 -4.77
CA PHE A 110 -7.94 -33.70 -4.06
C PHE A 110 -9.24 -33.94 -4.83
N LEU A 111 -9.78 -32.90 -5.49
CA LEU A 111 -10.90 -33.04 -6.41
C LEU A 111 -10.50 -33.88 -7.64
N ASP A 112 -9.35 -33.62 -8.26
CA ASP A 112 -8.83 -34.40 -9.40
C ASP A 112 -8.66 -35.90 -9.05
N LYS A 113 -8.13 -36.19 -7.85
CA LYS A 113 -8.04 -37.57 -7.33
C LYS A 113 -9.39 -38.24 -7.11
N ARG A 114 -10.48 -37.49 -6.88
CA ARG A 114 -11.85 -38.05 -6.83
C ARG A 114 -12.45 -38.28 -8.22
N PHE A 115 -11.98 -37.56 -9.25
CA PHE A 115 -12.49 -37.67 -10.62
C PHE A 115 -11.74 -38.67 -11.50
N LYS A 116 -10.55 -39.13 -11.10
CA LYS A 116 -9.95 -40.35 -11.66
C LYS A 116 -10.60 -41.58 -11.01
N PRO A 117 -11.41 -42.37 -11.72
CA PRO A 117 -11.87 -43.64 -11.19
C PRO A 117 -10.64 -44.52 -10.98
N ILE A 118 -10.63 -45.22 -9.85
CA ILE A 118 -9.66 -46.27 -9.56
C ILE A 118 -9.86 -47.35 -10.64
N LEU A 119 -8.96 -47.38 -11.62
CA LEU A 119 -8.74 -48.50 -12.55
C LEU A 119 -7.43 -49.18 -12.12
#